data_AF-A0A7C7C2G1-F1
#
_entry.id   AF-A0A7C7C2G1-F1
#
_cell.length_a   1.000
_cell.length_b   1.000
_cell.length_c   1.000
_cell.angle_alpha   90.00
_cell.angle_beta   90.00
_cell.angle_gamma   90.00
#
_symmetry.space_group_name_H-M   'P 1'
#
loop_
_entity.id
_entity.type
_entity.pdbx_description
1 polymer ?
#
loop_
_entity_poly.entity_id
_entity_poly.type
_entity_poly.pdbx_seq_one_letter_code
_entity_poly.pdbx_strand_id
1 'polypeptide(L)'
;MTRVRAIASLTGLLFLSAAAAYAQVPDPQPVHLYGGNRTWTWVAAQLHILFAAFILGAPIFVVICEWIGMRGKDLRYERLAKEVTKVTAILYSMTALTGALFIFVLLVAYPQFTSWFVSRFSPIFAFIYPGLFIAETIVLYLYWYTWDDWQGPKKARHVALGVLLNIIGTTTLVVINGPTSFMNTPARAAGDVDMDLKTFVFE
;
A
#
# COMPACT_ATOMS: atom_id res chain seq x y z
N MET A 1 -13.50 -38.77 -19.96
CA MET A 1 -14.44 -37.62 -20.03
C MET A 1 -15.31 -37.45 -18.78
N THR A 2 -15.74 -38.53 -18.11
CA THR A 2 -16.62 -38.51 -16.92
C THR A 2 -16.02 -37.82 -15.69
N ARG A 3 -14.71 -38.01 -15.42
CA ARG A 3 -14.02 -37.36 -14.29
C ARG A 3 -13.87 -35.84 -14.44
N VAL A 4 -13.64 -35.36 -15.66
CA VAL A 4 -13.50 -33.92 -15.97
C VAL A 4 -14.84 -33.21 -15.81
N ARG A 5 -15.94 -33.84 -16.25
CA ARG A 5 -17.31 -33.33 -16.01
C ARG A 5 -17.64 -33.31 -14.52
N ALA A 6 -17.32 -34.38 -13.77
CA ALA A 6 -17.57 -34.43 -12.33
C ALA A 6 -16.81 -33.34 -11.56
N ILE A 7 -15.55 -33.09 -11.90
CA ILE A 7 -14.74 -32.01 -11.30
C ILE A 7 -15.34 -30.64 -11.65
N ALA A 8 -15.68 -30.40 -12.92
CA ALA A 8 -16.29 -29.13 -13.34
C ALA A 8 -17.63 -28.86 -12.63
N SER A 9 -18.46 -29.89 -12.42
CA SER A 9 -19.70 -29.79 -11.66
C SER A 9 -19.46 -29.46 -10.19
N LEU A 10 -18.48 -30.11 -9.56
CA LEU A 10 -18.10 -29.87 -8.16
C LEU A 10 -17.54 -28.46 -7.96
N THR A 11 -16.69 -28.01 -8.88
CA THR A 11 -16.15 -26.64 -8.87
C THR A 11 -17.27 -25.62 -9.08
N GLY A 12 -18.19 -25.86 -10.02
CA GLY A 12 -19.35 -25.00 -10.24
C GLY A 12 -20.28 -24.92 -9.01
N LEU A 13 -20.52 -26.05 -8.35
CA LEU A 13 -21.33 -26.11 -7.12
C LEU A 13 -20.66 -25.37 -5.97
N LEU A 14 -19.34 -25.52 -5.81
CA LEU A 14 -18.54 -24.80 -4.81
C LEU A 14 -18.58 -23.28 -5.06
N PHE A 15 -18.42 -22.83 -6.31
CA PHE A 15 -18.53 -21.42 -6.67
C PHE A 15 -19.93 -20.86 -6.41
N LEU A 16 -20.99 -21.60 -6.76
CA LEU A 16 -22.38 -21.22 -6.49
C LEU A 16 -22.68 -21.16 -4.98
N SER A 17 -22.17 -22.12 -4.20
CA SER A 17 -22.34 -22.11 -2.74
C SER A 17 -21.57 -20.96 -2.07
N ALA A 18 -20.37 -20.64 -2.57
CA ALA A 18 -19.59 -19.53 -2.08
C ALA A 18 -20.26 -18.18 -2.41
N ALA A 19 -20.80 -18.04 -3.62
CA ALA A 19 -21.55 -16.85 -4.04
C ALA A 19 -22.85 -16.68 -3.23
N ALA A 20 -23.59 -17.76 -3.00
CA ALA A 20 -24.80 -17.74 -2.18
C ALA A 20 -24.50 -17.42 -0.71
N ALA A 21 -23.41 -17.97 -0.15
CA ALA A 21 -22.95 -17.63 1.19
C ALA A 21 -22.55 -16.16 1.30
N TYR A 22 -21.84 -15.62 0.30
CA TYR A 22 -21.50 -14.19 0.24
C TYR A 22 -22.73 -13.29 0.14
N ALA A 23 -23.75 -13.69 -0.60
CA ALA A 23 -24.99 -12.92 -0.76
C ALA A 23 -25.88 -12.88 0.49
N GLN A 24 -25.64 -13.79 1.46
CA GLN A 24 -26.37 -13.84 2.72
C GLN A 24 -25.65 -13.12 3.86
N VAL A 25 -24.45 -12.57 3.64
CA VAL A 25 -23.72 -11.80 4.66
C VAL A 25 -24.46 -10.47 4.87
N PRO A 26 -25.00 -10.20 6.07
CA PRO A 26 -25.66 -8.92 6.36
C PRO A 26 -24.70 -7.76 6.14
N ASP A 27 -25.23 -6.61 5.72
CA ASP A 27 -24.40 -5.42 5.52
C ASP A 27 -23.62 -5.09 6.80
N PRO A 28 -22.29 -4.93 6.71
CA PRO A 28 -21.45 -4.77 7.88
C PRO A 28 -21.81 -3.47 8.60
N GLN A 29 -22.28 -3.61 9.85
CA GLN A 29 -22.69 -2.50 10.69
C GLN A 29 -21.46 -1.83 11.31
N PRO A 30 -21.39 -0.48 11.37
CA PRO A 30 -20.29 0.21 12.02
C PRO A 30 -20.26 -0.10 13.51
N VAL A 31 -19.09 -0.46 14.03
CA VAL A 31 -18.87 -0.61 15.47
C VAL A 31 -18.42 0.73 16.02
N HIS A 32 -19.09 1.21 17.06
CA HIS A 32 -18.68 2.42 17.77
C HIS A 32 -17.52 2.11 18.73
N LEU A 33 -16.33 2.54 18.35
CA LEU A 33 -15.13 2.40 19.16
C LEU A 33 -15.16 3.36 20.35
N TYR A 34 -14.65 2.91 21.49
CA TYR A 34 -14.51 3.75 22.69
C TYR A 34 -13.64 4.98 22.40
N GLY A 35 -14.14 6.20 22.63
CA GLY A 35 -13.43 7.44 22.27
C GLY A 35 -13.68 7.93 20.84
N GLY A 36 -14.56 7.27 20.09
CA GLY A 36 -15.08 7.71 18.80
C GLY A 36 -14.31 7.19 17.58
N ASN A 37 -15.04 6.80 16.55
CA ASN A 37 -14.52 6.21 15.31
C ASN A 37 -13.53 7.14 14.59
N ARG A 38 -13.79 8.45 14.61
CA ARG A 38 -12.91 9.48 14.04
C ARG A 38 -11.54 9.52 14.72
N THR A 39 -11.51 9.43 16.05
CA THR A 39 -10.26 9.52 16.84
C THR A 39 -9.34 8.34 16.52
N TRP A 40 -9.88 7.12 16.54
CA TRP A 40 -9.10 5.92 16.21
C TRP A 40 -8.60 5.90 14.79
N THR A 41 -9.46 6.32 13.84
CA THR A 41 -9.07 6.44 12.44
C THR A 41 -7.94 7.45 12.27
N TRP A 42 -8.02 8.60 12.94
CA TRP A 42 -6.95 9.60 12.92
C TRP A 42 -5.65 9.08 13.53
N VAL A 43 -5.69 8.43 14.70
CA VAL A 43 -4.47 7.87 15.33
C VAL A 43 -3.81 6.85 14.42
N ALA A 44 -4.58 5.90 13.87
CA ALA A 44 -4.05 4.86 12.99
C ALA A 44 -3.50 5.44 11.68
N ALA A 45 -4.23 6.37 11.04
CA ALA A 45 -3.78 7.05 9.84
C ALA A 45 -2.50 7.86 10.07
N GLN A 46 -2.46 8.65 11.15
CA GLN A 46 -1.32 9.51 11.47
C GLN A 46 -0.06 8.68 11.73
N LEU A 47 -0.18 7.59 12.49
CA LEU A 47 0.93 6.68 12.75
C LEU A 47 1.48 6.09 11.43
N HIS A 48 0.59 5.60 10.56
CA HIS A 48 0.98 5.03 9.28
C HIS A 48 1.68 6.07 8.38
N ILE A 49 1.13 7.27 8.25
CA ILE A 49 1.67 8.33 7.40
C ILE A 49 3.06 8.79 7.88
N LEU A 50 3.31 8.88 9.19
CA LEU A 50 4.62 9.25 9.71
C LEU A 50 5.72 8.27 9.28
N PHE A 51 5.44 6.97 9.32
CA PHE A 51 6.38 5.97 8.83
C PHE A 51 6.46 5.95 7.29
N ALA A 52 5.33 6.08 6.59
CA ALA A 52 5.31 6.13 5.13
C ALA A 52 6.13 7.31 4.58
N ALA A 53 6.01 8.48 5.19
CA ALA A 53 6.79 9.66 4.81
C ALA A 53 8.30 9.44 5.02
N PHE A 54 8.69 8.79 6.13
CA PHE A 54 10.08 8.44 6.38
C PHE A 54 10.63 7.49 5.30
N ILE A 55 9.87 6.47 4.92
CA ILE A 55 10.30 5.46 3.93
C ILE A 55 10.33 6.00 2.52
N LEU A 56 9.56 7.02 2.20
CA LEU A 56 9.69 7.71 0.93
C LEU A 56 10.93 8.63 0.91
N GLY A 57 11.23 9.30 2.03
CA GLY A 57 12.36 10.23 2.13
C GLY A 57 13.73 9.57 2.29
N ALA A 58 13.82 8.50 3.09
CA ALA A 58 15.09 7.88 3.44
C ALA A 58 15.83 7.24 2.23
N PRO A 59 15.16 6.53 1.30
CA PRO A 59 15.80 6.01 0.08
C PRO A 59 16.35 7.11 -0.83
N ILE A 60 15.66 8.26 -0.94
CA ILE A 60 16.17 9.41 -1.71
C ILE A 60 17.50 9.87 -1.10
N PHE A 61 17.52 10.05 0.23
CA PHE A 61 18.72 10.43 0.97
C PHE A 61 19.85 9.41 0.80
N VAL A 62 19.55 8.11 0.94
CA VAL A 62 20.49 7.01 0.77
C VAL A 62 21.14 7.03 -0.61
N VAL A 63 20.35 7.18 -1.67
CA VAL A 63 20.86 7.21 -3.06
C VAL A 63 21.75 8.42 -3.30
N ILE A 64 21.39 9.59 -2.75
CA ILE A 64 22.23 10.79 -2.84
C ILE A 64 23.57 10.57 -2.11
N CYS A 65 23.54 10.04 -0.89
CA CYS A 65 24.75 9.72 -0.14
C CYS A 65 25.62 8.69 -0.84
N GLU A 66 25.01 7.65 -1.42
CA GLU A 66 25.73 6.63 -2.17
C GLU A 66 26.40 7.20 -3.42
N TRP A 67 25.68 8.05 -4.18
CA TRP A 67 26.21 8.72 -5.35
C TRP A 67 27.39 9.65 -5.02
N ILE A 68 27.28 10.42 -3.94
CA ILE A 68 28.38 11.27 -3.44
C ILE A 68 29.56 10.41 -3.00
N GLY A 69 29.31 9.31 -2.26
CA GLY A 69 30.35 8.37 -1.85
C GLY A 69 31.06 7.72 -3.03
N MET A 70 30.33 7.38 -4.09
CA MET A 70 30.89 6.81 -5.33
C MET A 70 31.77 7.82 -6.08
N ARG A 71 31.34 9.09 -6.23
CA ARG A 71 32.12 10.11 -6.95
C ARG A 71 33.28 10.66 -6.13
N GLY A 72 33.05 10.93 -4.85
CA GLY A 72 34.02 11.53 -3.93
C GLY A 72 35.01 10.53 -3.33
N LYS A 73 34.76 9.22 -3.50
CA LYS A 73 35.53 8.12 -2.88
C LYS A 73 35.65 8.24 -1.34
N ASP A 74 34.67 8.89 -0.71
CA ASP A 74 34.63 9.04 0.75
C ASP A 74 33.77 7.92 1.37
N LEU A 75 34.44 7.05 2.12
CA LEU A 75 33.85 5.90 2.80
C LEU A 75 32.83 6.29 3.88
N ARG A 76 32.86 7.53 4.38
CA ARG A 76 31.92 8.00 5.42
C ARG A 76 30.50 8.06 4.90
N TYR A 77 30.29 8.60 3.69
CA TYR A 77 28.98 8.68 3.06
C TYR A 77 28.42 7.30 2.71
N GLU A 78 29.29 6.38 2.28
CA GLU A 78 28.91 5.01 2.00
C GLU A 78 28.49 4.26 3.26
N ARG A 79 29.23 4.41 4.36
CA ARG A 79 28.84 3.83 5.65
C ARG A 79 27.51 4.41 6.13
N LEU A 80 27.32 5.72 6.03
CA LEU A 80 26.07 6.38 6.38
C LEU A 80 24.90 5.84 5.55
N ALA A 81 25.06 5.74 4.24
CA ALA A 81 24.04 5.22 3.35
C ALA A 81 23.67 3.76 3.69
N LYS A 82 24.67 2.91 4.02
CA LYS A 82 24.43 1.53 4.45
C LYS A 82 23.63 1.46 5.75
N GLU A 83 24.04 2.20 6.78
CA GLU A 83 23.33 2.21 8.07
C GLU A 83 21.89 2.74 7.93
N VAL A 84 21.68 3.79 7.14
CA VAL A 84 20.33 4.31 6.91
C VAL A 84 19.48 3.32 6.11
N THR A 85 20.04 2.61 5.14
CA THR A 85 19.32 1.54 4.42
C THR A 85 18.87 0.43 5.36
N LYS A 86 19.71 0.05 6.34
CA LYS A 86 19.36 -0.94 7.37
C LYS A 86 18.13 -0.53 8.16
N VAL A 87 18.14 0.71 8.64
CA VAL A 87 17.02 1.29 9.40
C VAL A 87 15.77 1.39 8.53
N THR A 88 15.94 1.77 7.26
CA THR A 88 14.84 1.86 6.28
C THR A 88 14.18 0.51 6.05
N ALA A 89 14.95 -0.56 5.88
CA ALA A 89 14.42 -1.92 5.71
C ALA A 89 13.61 -2.40 6.94
N ILE A 90 14.05 -2.07 8.16
CA ILE A 90 13.31 -2.41 9.38
C ILE A 90 12.00 -1.61 9.46
N LEU A 91 12.06 -0.30 9.18
CA LEU A 91 10.88 0.56 9.22
C LEU A 91 9.87 0.22 8.13
N TYR A 92 10.30 -0.36 7.00
CA TYR A 92 9.43 -0.84 5.94
C TYR A 92 8.42 -1.86 6.44
N SER A 93 8.89 -2.86 7.18
CA SER A 93 8.00 -3.83 7.84
C SER A 93 7.05 -3.15 8.84
N MET A 94 7.52 -2.17 9.61
CA MET A 94 6.68 -1.42 10.56
C MET A 94 5.58 -0.62 9.84
N THR A 95 5.89 -0.05 8.67
CA THR A 95 4.94 0.70 7.85
C THR A 95 3.86 -0.22 7.28
N ALA A 96 4.23 -1.42 6.85
CA ALA A 96 3.27 -2.44 6.41
C ALA A 96 2.31 -2.84 7.54
N LEU A 97 2.83 -3.07 8.74
CA LEU A 97 2.03 -3.44 9.92
C LEU A 97 1.06 -2.32 10.33
N THR A 98 1.54 -1.07 10.38
CA THR A 98 0.69 0.09 10.72
C THR A 98 -0.32 0.40 9.62
N GLY A 99 0.00 0.13 8.35
CA GLY A 99 -0.94 0.25 7.23
C GLY A 99 -2.05 -0.79 7.28
N ALA A 100 -1.70 -2.05 7.58
CA ALA A 100 -2.69 -3.10 7.83
C ALA A 100 -3.60 -2.74 9.01
N LEU A 101 -3.02 -2.27 10.12
CA LEU A 101 -3.77 -1.77 11.28
C LEU A 101 -4.75 -0.66 10.87
N PHE A 102 -4.32 0.31 10.06
CA PHE A 102 -5.17 1.38 9.57
C PHE A 102 -6.36 0.86 8.75
N ILE A 103 -6.14 -0.11 7.86
CA ILE A 103 -7.22 -0.76 7.09
C ILE A 103 -8.19 -1.48 8.02
N PHE A 104 -7.71 -2.22 9.02
CA PHE A 104 -8.59 -2.88 9.99
C PHE A 104 -9.45 -1.88 10.78
N VAL A 105 -8.85 -0.76 11.21
CA VAL A 105 -9.61 0.31 11.89
C VAL A 105 -10.69 0.87 10.96
N LEU A 106 -10.39 1.11 9.68
CA LEU A 106 -11.39 1.57 8.71
C LEU A 106 -12.52 0.57 8.47
N LEU A 107 -12.20 -0.73 8.39
CA LEU A 107 -13.21 -1.78 8.22
C LEU A 107 -14.16 -1.87 9.41
N VAL A 108 -13.66 -1.66 10.63
CA VAL A 108 -14.49 -1.71 11.86
C VAL A 108 -15.26 -0.40 12.06
N ALA A 109 -14.60 0.75 11.86
CA ALA A 109 -15.15 2.06 12.14
C ALA A 109 -16.09 2.58 11.04
N TYR A 110 -15.79 2.26 9.78
CA TYR A 110 -16.52 2.71 8.58
C TYR A 110 -16.65 1.59 7.52
N PRO A 111 -17.32 0.47 7.84
CA PRO A 111 -17.42 -0.70 6.96
C PRO A 111 -18.07 -0.41 5.60
N GLN A 112 -19.21 0.28 5.60
CA GLN A 112 -19.95 0.62 4.37
C GLN A 112 -19.13 1.51 3.43
N PHE A 113 -18.51 2.56 3.98
CA PHE A 113 -17.61 3.44 3.23
C PHE A 113 -16.42 2.66 2.66
N THR A 114 -15.76 1.82 3.49
CA THR A 114 -14.57 1.07 3.05
C THR A 114 -14.91 0.10 1.93
N SER A 115 -16.03 -0.62 2.02
CA SER A 115 -16.51 -1.53 0.97
C SER A 115 -16.83 -0.78 -0.34
N TRP A 116 -17.57 0.32 -0.24
CA TRP A 116 -17.89 1.16 -1.39
C TRP A 116 -16.62 1.75 -2.05
N PHE A 117 -15.66 2.19 -1.24
CA PHE A 117 -14.44 2.82 -1.73
C PHE A 117 -13.54 1.81 -2.46
N VAL A 118 -13.34 0.63 -1.87
CA VAL A 118 -12.55 -0.44 -2.48
C VAL A 118 -13.21 -0.97 -3.76
N SER A 119 -14.54 -1.11 -3.78
CA SER A 119 -15.25 -1.54 -4.99
C SER A 119 -15.15 -0.51 -6.13
N ARG A 120 -15.29 0.78 -5.84
CA ARG A 120 -15.15 1.85 -6.84
C ARG A 120 -13.75 1.93 -7.44
N PHE A 121 -12.72 1.76 -6.61
CA PHE A 121 -11.31 1.78 -7.03
C PHE A 121 -10.70 0.38 -7.13
N SER A 122 -11.51 -0.63 -7.45
CA SER A 122 -11.11 -2.04 -7.45
C SER A 122 -9.80 -2.32 -8.21
N PRO A 123 -9.55 -1.78 -9.42
CA PRO A 123 -8.30 -2.02 -10.11
C PRO A 123 -7.07 -1.53 -9.33
N ILE A 124 -7.20 -0.41 -8.61
CA ILE A 124 -6.13 0.17 -7.82
C ILE A 124 -5.86 -0.70 -6.59
N PHE A 125 -6.88 -1.00 -5.80
CA PHE A 125 -6.73 -1.71 -4.53
C PHE A 125 -6.47 -3.22 -4.70
N ALA A 126 -6.97 -3.86 -5.77
CA ALA A 126 -6.80 -5.29 -5.97
C ALA A 126 -5.49 -5.65 -6.70
N PHE A 127 -5.02 -4.80 -7.63
CA PHE A 127 -3.90 -5.15 -8.51
C PHE A 127 -2.75 -4.14 -8.48
N ILE A 128 -3.02 -2.86 -8.76
CA ILE A 128 -1.96 -1.87 -9.00
C ILE A 128 -1.19 -1.59 -7.71
N TYR A 129 -1.89 -1.24 -6.63
CA TYR A 129 -1.27 -0.87 -5.36
C TYR A 129 -0.52 -2.04 -4.71
N PRO A 130 -1.13 -3.25 -4.55
CA PRO A 130 -0.38 -4.41 -4.05
C PRO A 130 0.79 -4.80 -4.95
N GLY A 131 0.63 -4.71 -6.28
CA GLY A 131 1.70 -5.02 -7.24
C GLY A 131 2.90 -4.08 -7.12
N LEU A 132 2.65 -2.77 -7.00
CA LEU A 132 3.70 -1.78 -6.76
C LEU A 132 4.38 -1.98 -5.41
N PHE A 133 3.61 -2.26 -4.35
CA PHE A 133 4.16 -2.52 -3.02
C PHE A 133 5.06 -3.77 -2.98
N ILE A 134 4.67 -4.84 -3.69
CA ILE A 134 5.51 -6.04 -3.84
C ILE A 134 6.77 -5.72 -4.64
N ALA A 135 6.65 -5.00 -5.75
CA ALA A 135 7.80 -4.60 -6.56
C ALA A 135 8.78 -3.73 -5.74
N GLU A 136 8.27 -2.77 -4.98
CA GLU A 136 9.04 -1.91 -4.07
C GLU A 136 9.79 -2.74 -3.03
N THR A 137 9.10 -3.70 -2.40
CA THR A 137 9.69 -4.62 -1.42
C THR A 137 10.83 -5.43 -2.05
N ILE A 138 10.60 -6.03 -3.22
CA ILE A 138 11.62 -6.82 -3.93
C ILE A 138 12.84 -5.97 -4.22
N VAL A 139 12.66 -4.77 -4.79
CA VAL A 139 13.76 -3.87 -5.15
C VAL A 139 14.51 -3.39 -3.91
N LEU A 140 13.81 -3.05 -2.82
CA LEU A 140 14.40 -2.63 -1.55
C LEU A 140 15.28 -3.75 -0.96
N TYR A 141 14.78 -4.99 -0.91
CA TYR A 141 15.55 -6.10 -0.38
C TYR A 141 16.71 -6.48 -1.30
N LEU A 142 16.53 -6.43 -2.62
CA LEU A 142 17.64 -6.58 -3.57
C LEU A 142 18.71 -5.53 -3.32
N TYR A 143 18.34 -4.26 -3.14
CA TYR A 143 19.26 -3.18 -2.82
C TYR A 143 19.99 -3.43 -1.50
N TRP A 144 19.27 -3.87 -0.46
CA TRP A 144 19.89 -4.21 0.82
C TRP A 144 20.91 -5.36 0.73
N TYR A 145 20.54 -6.47 0.08
CA TYR A 145 21.38 -7.67 0.02
C TYR A 145 22.54 -7.55 -0.97
N THR A 146 22.38 -6.78 -2.06
CA THR A 146 23.45 -6.61 -3.06
C THR A 146 24.50 -5.56 -2.67
N TRP A 147 24.36 -4.92 -1.50
CA TRP A 147 25.25 -3.84 -1.04
C TRP A 147 26.73 -4.23 -1.04
N ASP A 148 27.07 -5.41 -0.50
CA ASP A 148 28.46 -5.87 -0.39
C ASP A 148 28.95 -6.55 -1.69
N ASP A 149 28.04 -7.12 -2.48
CA ASP A 149 28.35 -7.85 -3.71
C ASP A 149 28.60 -6.91 -4.91
N TRP A 150 27.92 -5.76 -4.96
CA TRP A 150 27.93 -4.84 -6.11
C TRP A 150 28.89 -3.66 -5.91
N GLN A 151 30.04 -3.93 -5.29
CA GLN A 151 31.11 -2.95 -5.10
C GLN A 151 32.01 -2.79 -6.34
N GLY A 152 32.75 -1.68 -6.40
CA GLY A 152 33.68 -1.38 -7.50
C GLY A 152 32.98 -1.08 -8.84
N PRO A 153 33.29 -1.77 -9.95
CA PRO A 153 32.74 -1.45 -11.28
C PRO A 153 31.23 -1.68 -11.38
N LYS A 154 30.63 -2.44 -10.46
CA LYS A 154 29.18 -2.71 -10.42
C LYS A 154 28.40 -1.68 -9.59
N LYS A 155 29.07 -0.74 -8.93
CA LYS A 155 28.44 0.23 -8.02
C LYS A 155 27.43 1.15 -8.69
N ALA A 156 27.66 1.51 -9.95
CA ALA A 156 26.69 2.26 -10.74
C ALA A 156 25.35 1.50 -10.89
N ARG A 157 25.36 0.16 -10.92
CA ARG A 157 24.14 -0.66 -10.96
C ARG A 157 23.39 -0.64 -9.63
N HIS A 158 24.14 -0.61 -8.52
CA HIS A 158 23.56 -0.51 -7.19
C HIS A 158 22.86 0.85 -6.99
N VAL A 159 23.50 1.95 -7.38
CA VAL A 159 22.86 3.28 -7.39
C VAL A 159 21.62 3.29 -8.31
N ALA A 160 21.71 2.69 -9.50
CA ALA A 160 20.56 2.61 -10.42
C ALA A 160 19.38 1.82 -9.81
N LEU A 161 19.67 0.77 -9.04
CA LEU A 161 18.66 0.00 -8.30
C LEU A 161 18.00 0.87 -7.21
N GLY A 162 18.77 1.70 -6.51
CA GLY A 162 18.24 2.68 -5.57
C GLY A 162 17.39 3.77 -6.25
N VAL A 163 17.76 4.23 -7.45
CA VAL A 163 16.92 5.15 -8.24
C VAL A 163 15.61 4.47 -8.66
N LEU A 164 15.67 3.22 -9.11
CA LEU A 164 14.48 2.44 -9.45
C LEU A 164 13.54 2.30 -8.24
N LEU A 165 14.09 2.03 -7.05
CA LEU A 165 13.32 1.98 -5.80
C LEU A 165 12.55 3.28 -5.58
N ASN A 166 13.21 4.43 -5.74
CA ASN A 166 12.58 5.75 -5.57
C ASN A 166 11.49 6.03 -6.60
N ILE A 167 11.67 5.59 -7.85
CA ILE A 167 10.64 5.72 -8.91
C ILE A 167 9.41 4.89 -8.54
N ILE A 168 9.60 3.65 -8.09
CA ILE A 168 8.50 2.77 -7.68
C ILE A 168 7.78 3.38 -6.47
N GLY A 169 8.50 3.76 -5.40
CA GLY A 169 7.90 4.36 -4.21
C GLY A 169 7.14 5.66 -4.50
N THR A 170 7.69 6.53 -5.34
CA THR A 170 6.98 7.75 -5.78
C THR A 170 5.74 7.42 -6.60
N THR A 171 5.79 6.38 -7.43
CA THR A 171 4.62 5.91 -8.18
C THR A 171 3.55 5.35 -7.23
N THR A 172 3.94 4.57 -6.21
CA THR A 172 3.03 4.09 -5.15
C THR A 172 2.33 5.28 -4.48
N LEU A 173 3.06 6.34 -4.14
CA LEU A 173 2.51 7.56 -3.55
C LEU A 173 1.49 8.24 -4.48
N VAL A 174 1.80 8.40 -5.76
CA VAL A 174 0.88 9.00 -6.74
C VAL A 174 -0.40 8.17 -6.87
N VAL A 175 -0.27 6.85 -6.93
CA VAL A 175 -1.41 5.93 -7.07
C VAL A 175 -2.36 6.04 -5.89
N ILE A 176 -1.86 6.07 -4.65
CA ILE A 176 -2.72 6.17 -3.45
C ILE A 176 -3.26 7.58 -3.21
N ASN A 177 -2.53 8.61 -3.68
CA ASN A 177 -3.01 9.98 -3.63
C ASN A 177 -4.24 10.20 -4.53
N GLY A 178 -4.38 9.48 -5.64
CA GLY A 178 -5.54 9.59 -6.53
C GLY A 178 -6.90 9.41 -5.81
N PRO A 179 -7.17 8.23 -5.21
CA PRO A 179 -8.38 8.01 -4.41
C PRO A 179 -8.53 9.01 -3.25
N THR A 180 -7.42 9.40 -2.60
CA THR A 180 -7.44 10.40 -1.51
C THR A 180 -7.84 11.79 -2.01
N SER A 181 -7.35 12.22 -3.18
CA SER A 181 -7.76 13.47 -3.81
C SER A 181 -9.24 13.44 -4.21
N PHE A 182 -9.74 12.29 -4.68
CA PHE A 182 -11.17 12.10 -4.96
C PHE A 182 -12.03 12.28 -3.69
N MET A 183 -11.56 11.82 -2.52
CA MET A 183 -12.28 12.07 -1.25
C MET A 183 -12.39 13.56 -0.90
N ASN A 184 -11.40 14.37 -1.28
CA ASN A 184 -11.39 15.81 -1.02
C ASN A 184 -12.20 16.61 -2.06
N THR A 185 -12.17 16.18 -3.32
CA THR A 185 -12.91 16.83 -4.40
C THR A 185 -13.41 15.76 -5.36
N PRO A 186 -14.58 15.17 -5.08
CA PRO A 186 -15.14 14.16 -5.95
C PRO A 186 -15.47 14.81 -7.30
N ALA A 187 -14.84 14.32 -8.37
CA ALA A 187 -15.22 14.73 -9.71
C ALA A 187 -16.69 14.36 -9.92
N ARG A 188 -17.49 15.27 -10.48
CA ARG A 188 -18.84 14.92 -10.96
C ARG A 188 -18.67 13.82 -11.99
N ALA A 189 -18.97 12.58 -11.62
CA ALA A 189 -18.98 11.49 -12.56
C ALA A 189 -20.02 11.84 -13.64
N ALA A 190 -19.57 11.90 -14.91
CA ALA A 190 -20.50 11.89 -16.03
C ALA A 190 -21.20 10.53 -16.01
N GLY A 191 -22.43 10.51 -15.49
CA GLY A 191 -23.25 9.30 -15.34
C GLY A 191 -23.34 8.82 -13.89
N ASP A 192 -24.49 9.09 -13.29
CA ASP A 192 -25.15 8.34 -12.22
C ASP A 192 -24.39 8.13 -10.91
N VAL A 193 -24.59 9.07 -9.97
CA VAL A 193 -24.91 8.69 -8.60
C VAL A 193 -25.94 9.70 -8.08
N ASP A 194 -27.21 9.30 -8.11
CA ASP A 194 -28.24 9.85 -7.22
C ASP A 194 -27.88 9.42 -5.80
N MET A 195 -26.88 10.08 -5.22
CA MET A 195 -26.61 10.01 -3.79
C MET A 195 -27.66 10.92 -3.16
N ASP A 196 -28.78 10.32 -2.75
CA ASP A 196 -29.77 11.01 -1.92
C ASP A 196 -29.08 11.41 -0.61
N LEU A 197 -28.54 12.63 -0.59
CA LEU A 197 -27.86 13.25 0.54
C LEU A 197 -28.72 13.30 1.82
N LYS A 198 -30.01 12.97 1.72
CA LYS A 198 -30.93 12.89 2.84
C LYS A 198 -30.69 11.69 3.76
N THR A 199 -30.12 10.58 3.29
CA THR A 199 -29.86 9.41 4.15
C THR A 199 -28.69 9.57 5.10
N PHE A 200 -27.83 10.59 4.93
CA PHE A 200 -26.62 10.76 5.75
C PHE A 200 -26.67 11.96 6.71
N VAL A 201 -27.65 12.85 6.58
CA VAL A 201 -27.70 14.13 7.35
C VAL A 201 -28.87 14.17 8.34
N PHE A 202 -29.89 13.32 8.18
CA PHE A 202 -31.08 13.32 9.01
C PHE A 202 -31.51 11.92 9.46
N GLU A 203 -30.68 11.27 10.28
CA GLU A 203 -31.14 10.34 11.32
C GLU A 203 -30.32 10.55 12.60
#